data_AF-A0A7J6QX78-F1
#
_entry.id   AF-A0A7J6QX78-F1
#
_cell.length_a   1.000
_cell.length_b   1.000
_cell.length_c   1.000
_cell.angle_alpha   90.00
_cell.angle_beta   90.00
_cell.angle_gamma   90.00
#
_symmetry.space_group_name_H-M   'P 1'
#
loop_
_entity.id
_entity.type
_entity.pdbx_description
1 polymer ?
#
loop_
_entity_poly.entity_id
_entity_poly.type
_entity_poly.pdbx_seq_one_letter_code
_entity_poly.pdbx_strand_id
1 'polypeptide(L)'
;IVGLLHDSNQLAAHVSICNLFVVIFMLSYGLQTGLSAKVGSAVGAGELQLAKLYCKAGVVIGGSMITIVILLLCIFRGSIVRLYAEKEPEVAVYELFLVRPLLCIIIPFDFAQSCMQGVFKGLGEPT
;
A
#
# COMPACT_ATOMS: atom_id res chain seq x y z
N ILE A 1 18.11 -7.36 -11.91
CA ILE A 1 17.23 -8.54 -11.71
C ILE A 1 16.23 -8.65 -12.86
N VAL A 2 15.51 -7.58 -13.23
CA VAL A 2 14.58 -7.57 -14.39
C VAL A 2 15.28 -7.90 -15.73
N GLY A 3 16.55 -7.53 -15.89
CA GLY A 3 17.34 -7.81 -17.10
C GLY A 3 17.77 -9.28 -17.31
N LEU A 4 17.39 -10.21 -16.44
CA LEU A 4 17.65 -11.66 -16.59
C LEU A 4 16.43 -12.44 -17.14
N LEU A 5 15.26 -11.80 -17.25
CA LEU A 5 14.04 -12.42 -17.77
C LEU A 5 14.04 -12.32 -19.29
N HIS A 6 14.41 -13.40 -19.99
CA HIS A 6 14.45 -13.46 -21.46
C HIS A 6 13.06 -13.63 -22.08
N ASP A 7 12.06 -14.05 -21.28
CA ASP A 7 10.67 -14.27 -21.73
C ASP A 7 9.82 -13.00 -21.57
N SER A 8 9.30 -12.49 -22.69
CA SER A 8 8.44 -11.30 -22.72
C SER A 8 7.20 -11.42 -21.82
N ASN A 9 6.72 -12.63 -21.59
CA ASN A 9 5.53 -12.92 -20.80
C ASN A 9 5.76 -12.74 -19.29
N GLN A 10 6.93 -13.14 -18.79
CA GLN A 10 7.30 -12.93 -17.39
C GLN A 10 7.53 -11.43 -17.11
N LEU A 11 8.10 -10.70 -18.08
CA LEU A 11 8.28 -9.26 -17.97
C LEU A 11 6.94 -8.53 -17.91
N ALA A 12 5.98 -8.89 -18.77
CA ALA A 12 4.64 -8.30 -18.79
C ALA A 12 3.91 -8.51 -17.45
N ALA A 13 3.96 -9.71 -16.88
CA ALA A 13 3.41 -10.01 -15.55
C ALA A 13 4.06 -9.17 -14.44
N HIS A 14 5.39 -9.05 -14.46
CA HIS A 14 6.12 -8.22 -13.48
C HIS A 14 5.70 -6.75 -13.56
N VAL A 15 5.61 -6.18 -14.77
CA VAL A 15 5.22 -4.78 -14.96
C VAL A 15 3.78 -4.53 -14.51
N SER A 16 2.87 -5.45 -14.83
CA SER A 16 1.47 -5.42 -14.37
C SER A 16 1.37 -5.31 -12.84
N ILE A 17 2.11 -6.17 -12.13
CA ILE A 17 2.12 -6.22 -10.67
C ILE A 17 2.78 -4.97 -10.08
N CYS A 18 3.88 -4.48 -10.67
CA CYS A 18 4.49 -3.23 -10.26
C CYS A 18 3.51 -2.05 -10.38
N ASN A 19 2.73 -1.99 -11.46
CA ASN A 19 1.72 -0.95 -11.63
C ASN A 19 0.63 -1.05 -10.54
N LEU A 20 0.15 -2.27 -10.27
CA LEU A 20 -0.80 -2.50 -9.18
C LEU A 20 -0.23 -2.06 -7.82
N PHE A 21 1.06 -2.36 -7.57
CA PHE A 21 1.75 -1.96 -6.35
C PHE A 21 1.83 -0.44 -6.22
N VAL A 22 2.15 0.29 -7.30
CA VAL A 22 2.18 1.77 -7.29
C VAL A 22 0.82 2.36 -6.96
N VAL A 23 -0.28 1.82 -7.51
CA VAL A 23 -1.65 2.27 -7.20
C VAL A 23 -1.96 2.10 -5.71
N ILE A 24 -1.59 0.96 -5.11
CA ILE A 24 -1.78 0.71 -3.69
C ILE A 24 -0.91 1.67 -2.85
N PHE A 25 0.33 1.89 -3.27
CA PHE A 25 1.27 2.76 -2.57
C PHE A 25 0.78 4.21 -2.54
N MET A 26 0.12 4.69 -3.61
CA MET A 26 -0.50 6.02 -3.63
C MET A 26 -1.60 6.16 -2.55
N LEU A 27 -2.38 5.11 -2.28
CA LEU A 27 -3.38 5.13 -1.20
C LEU A 27 -2.70 5.20 0.18
N SER A 28 -1.67 4.39 0.41
CA SER A 28 -0.84 4.45 1.63
C SER A 28 -0.24 5.84 1.84
N TYR A 29 0.24 6.47 0.76
CA TYR A 29 0.87 7.79 0.79
C TYR A 29 -0.13 8.92 1.06
N GLY A 30 -1.35 8.82 0.51
CA GLY A 30 -2.44 9.73 0.83
C GLY A 30 -2.77 9.73 2.32
N LEU A 31 -2.81 8.55 2.94
CA LEU A 31 -3.01 8.43 4.39
C LEU A 31 -1.84 9.04 5.17
N GLN A 32 -0.59 8.78 4.77
CA GLN A 32 0.60 9.34 5.41
C GLN A 32 0.56 10.87 5.49
N THR A 33 0.29 11.50 4.35
CA THR A 33 0.28 12.96 4.22
C THR A 33 -0.87 13.58 5.01
N GLY A 34 -2.07 12.98 4.96
CA GLY A 34 -3.22 13.42 5.75
C GLY A 34 -2.99 13.30 7.27
N LEU A 35 -2.39 12.19 7.71
CA LEU A 35 -2.07 11.97 9.12
C LEU A 35 -1.01 12.97 9.61
N SER A 36 0.04 13.18 8.83
CA SER A 36 1.09 14.17 9.13
C SER A 36 0.52 15.59 9.24
N ALA A 37 -0.39 15.99 8.35
CA ALA A 37 -1.02 17.31 8.41
C ALA A 37 -1.89 17.49 9.67
N LYS A 38 -2.67 16.48 10.05
CA LYS A 38 -3.54 16.54 11.24
C LYS A 38 -2.76 16.52 12.54
N VAL A 39 -1.73 15.67 12.64
CA VAL A 39 -0.84 15.62 13.81
C VAL A 39 -0.05 16.92 13.91
N GLY A 40 0.55 17.40 12.82
CA GLY A 40 1.30 18.66 12.79
C GLY A 40 0.45 19.89 13.15
N SER A 41 -0.81 19.93 12.70
CA SER A 41 -1.73 21.00 13.08
C SER A 41 -2.05 21.00 14.58
N ALA A 42 -2.23 19.83 15.20
CA ALA A 42 -2.50 19.73 16.65
C ALA A 42 -1.26 20.07 17.49
N VAL A 43 -0.08 19.61 17.07
CA VAL A 43 1.19 19.91 17.72
C VAL A 43 1.49 21.41 17.64
N GLY A 44 1.30 22.03 16.47
CA GLY A 44 1.49 23.48 16.28
C GLY A 44 0.53 24.35 17.09
N ALA A 45 -0.64 23.82 17.45
CA ALA A 45 -1.60 24.51 18.32
C ALA A 45 -1.31 24.34 19.83
N GLY A 46 -0.29 23.55 20.22
CA GLY A 46 0.02 23.24 21.62
C GLY A 46 -0.90 22.17 22.25
N GLU A 47 -1.81 21.60 21.47
CA GLU A 47 -2.86 20.66 21.91
C GLU A 47 -2.35 19.20 21.87
N LEU A 48 -1.43 18.86 22.78
CA LEU A 48 -0.81 17.53 22.81
C LEU A 48 -1.80 16.37 23.06
N GLN A 49 -2.90 16.63 23.76
CA GLN A 49 -3.94 15.62 23.97
C GLN A 49 -4.66 15.29 22.66
N LEU A 50 -4.96 16.31 21.85
CA LEU A 50 -5.57 16.17 20.54
C LEU A 50 -4.61 15.47 19.57
N ALA A 51 -3.31 15.78 19.62
CA ALA A 51 -2.30 15.11 18.81
C ALA A 51 -2.24 13.59 19.09
N LYS A 52 -2.29 13.17 20.36
CA LYS A 52 -2.36 11.75 20.74
C LYS A 52 -3.65 11.09 20.23
N LEU A 53 -4.77 11.80 20.29
CA LEU A 53 -6.04 11.30 19.75
C LEU A 53 -5.94 11.10 18.22
N TYR A 54 -5.33 12.04 17.50
CA TYR A 54 -5.11 11.91 16.05
C TYR A 54 -4.15 10.78 15.68
N CYS A 55 -3.08 10.55 16.44
CA CYS A 55 -2.24 9.37 16.23
C CYS A 55 -3.04 8.07 16.40
N LYS A 56 -3.84 7.96 17.47
CA LYS A 56 -4.65 6.77 17.74
C LYS A 56 -5.75 6.58 16.68
N ALA A 57 -6.40 7.67 16.27
CA ALA A 57 -7.35 7.67 15.17
C ALA A 57 -6.68 7.28 13.84
N GLY A 58 -5.45 7.74 13.58
CA GLY A 58 -4.66 7.38 12.41
C GLY A 58 -4.38 5.89 12.31
N VAL A 59 -4.04 5.23 13.44
CA VAL A 59 -3.86 3.77 13.48
C VAL A 59 -5.17 3.03 13.21
N VAL A 60 -6.29 3.49 13.78
CA VAL A 60 -7.61 2.86 13.55
C VAL A 60 -8.08 3.05 12.12
N ILE A 61 -7.99 4.28 11.59
CA ILE A 61 -8.37 4.61 10.21
C ILE A 61 -7.45 3.87 9.24
N GLY A 62 -6.14 3.87 9.48
CA GLY A 62 -5.17 3.12 8.68
C GLY A 62 -5.43 1.61 8.69
N GLY A 63 -5.72 1.04 9.87
CA GLY A 63 -6.12 -0.35 10.03
C GLY A 63 -7.42 -0.70 9.29
N SER A 64 -8.39 0.22 9.26
CA SER A 64 -9.61 0.02 8.48
C SER A 64 -9.35 0.11 6.98
N MET A 65 -8.56 1.09 6.53
CA MET A 65 -8.20 1.28 5.13
C MET A 65 -7.45 0.08 4.57
N ILE A 66 -6.45 -0.42 5.30
CA ILE A 66 -5.68 -1.57 4.84
C ILE A 66 -6.54 -2.82 4.73
N THR A 67 -7.46 -3.03 5.68
CA THR A 67 -8.39 -4.16 5.64
C THR A 67 -9.28 -4.07 4.41
N ILE A 68 -9.80 -2.88 4.09
CA ILE A 68 -10.59 -2.62 2.89
C ILE A 68 -9.78 -2.89 1.61
N VAL A 69 -8.52 -2.43 1.54
CA VAL A 69 -7.63 -2.63 0.39
C VAL A 69 -7.32 -4.11 0.17
N ILE A 70 -7.00 -4.85 1.23
CA ILE A 70 -6.74 -6.30 1.16
C ILE A 70 -8.00 -7.03 0.69
N LEU A 71 -9.17 -6.65 1.20
CA LEU A 71 -10.44 -7.27 0.84
C LEU A 71 -10.82 -6.99 -0.62
N LEU A 72 -10.63 -5.75 -1.08
CA LEU A 72 -10.79 -5.36 -2.48
C LEU A 72 -9.86 -6.16 -3.39
N LEU A 73 -8.57 -6.28 -3.05
CA LEU A 73 -7.63 -7.05 -3.85
C LEU A 73 -7.96 -8.54 -3.85
N CYS A 74 -8.44 -9.11 -2.74
CA CYS A 74 -8.91 -10.49 -2.68
C CYS A 74 -10.12 -10.75 -3.59
N ILE A 75 -11.04 -9.78 -3.72
CA ILE A 75 -12.20 -9.87 -4.63
C ILE A 75 -11.76 -9.67 -6.08
N PHE A 76 -11.00 -8.62 -6.35
CA PHE A 76 -10.56 -8.24 -7.69
C PHE A 76 -9.40 -9.08 -8.23
N ARG A 77 -8.81 -9.99 -7.45
CA ARG A 77 -7.74 -10.91 -7.89
C ARG A 77 -8.10 -11.62 -9.19
N GLY A 78 -9.36 -12.02 -9.34
CA GLY A 78 -9.85 -12.71 -10.53
C GLY A 78 -9.95 -11.79 -11.75
N SER A 79 -10.41 -10.55 -11.54
CA SER A 79 -10.52 -9.56 -12.61
C SER A 79 -9.17 -9.04 -13.07
N ILE A 80 -8.21 -8.84 -12.17
CA ILE A 80 -6.86 -8.37 -12.50
C ILE A 80 -6.16 -9.44 -13.37
N VAL A 81 -6.21 -10.71 -12.94
CA VAL A 81 -5.66 -11.84 -13.70
C VAL A 81 -6.33 -11.96 -15.07
N ARG A 82 -7.64 -11.73 -15.16
CA ARG A 82 -8.38 -11.83 -16.43
C ARG A 82 -8.12 -10.65 -17.37
N LEU A 83 -7.81 -9.48 -16.84
CA LEU A 83 -7.46 -8.28 -17.62
C LEU A 83 -6.07 -8.39 -18.27
N TYR A 84 -5.14 -9.10 -17.63
CA TYR A 84 -3.75 -9.23 -18.08
C TYR A 84 -3.43 -10.57 -18.76
N ALA A 85 -4.15 -11.66 -18.43
CA ALA A 85 -3.86 -13.00 -18.92
C ALA A 85 -4.79 -13.51 -20.03
N GLU A 86 -5.44 -12.61 -20.79
CA GLU A 86 -6.37 -12.99 -21.86
C GLU A 86 -5.69 -13.83 -22.98
N LYS A 87 -4.36 -13.80 -23.07
CA LYS A 87 -3.60 -14.48 -24.12
C LYS A 87 -2.92 -15.80 -23.69
N GLU A 88 -2.54 -15.99 -22.43
CA GLU A 88 -1.74 -17.15 -22.00
C GLU A 88 -1.99 -17.57 -20.53
N PRO A 89 -2.48 -18.81 -20.28
CA PRO A 89 -2.84 -19.28 -18.93
C PRO A 89 -1.64 -19.44 -17.98
N GLU A 90 -0.41 -19.56 -18.49
CA GLU A 90 0.80 -19.66 -17.67
C GLU A 90 1.15 -18.33 -16.98
N VAL A 91 0.86 -17.20 -17.64
CA VAL A 91 1.05 -15.84 -17.10
C VAL A 91 0.13 -15.60 -15.91
N ALA A 92 -1.13 -16.07 -16.01
CA ALA A 92 -2.11 -15.99 -14.92
C ALA A 92 -1.62 -16.66 -13.63
N VAL A 93 -1.01 -17.85 -13.75
CA VAL A 93 -0.51 -18.61 -12.59
C VAL A 93 0.67 -17.87 -11.94
N TYR A 94 1.56 -17.30 -12.75
CA TYR A 94 2.70 -16.53 -12.26
C TYR A 94 2.27 -15.23 -11.56
N GLU A 95 1.31 -14.50 -12.13
CA GLU A 95 0.75 -13.30 -11.50
C GLU A 95 0.05 -13.63 -10.17
N LEU A 96 -0.76 -14.70 -10.11
CA LEU A 96 -1.39 -15.16 -8.87
C LEU A 96 -0.36 -15.57 -7.81
N PHE A 97 0.78 -16.13 -8.21
CA PHE A 97 1.84 -16.51 -7.28
C PHE A 97 2.57 -15.28 -6.73
N LEU A 98 2.84 -14.26 -7.54
CA LEU A 98 3.48 -13.02 -7.08
C LEU A 98 2.56 -12.10 -6.28
N VAL A 99 1.25 -12.08 -6.57
CA VAL A 99 0.28 -11.24 -5.85
C VAL A 99 0.06 -11.73 -4.41
N ARG A 100 0.20 -13.04 -4.14
CA ARG A 100 0.06 -13.63 -2.78
C ARG A 100 1.01 -13.03 -1.74
N PRO A 101 2.36 -13.03 -1.92
CA PRO A 101 3.26 -12.42 -0.95
C PRO A 101 3.05 -10.91 -0.84
N LEU A 102 2.63 -10.26 -1.92
CA LEU A 102 2.30 -8.83 -1.94
C LEU A 102 1.14 -8.52 -0.99
N LEU A 103 0.07 -9.34 -1.01
CA LEU A 103 -1.07 -9.24 -0.10
C LEU A 103 -0.74 -9.58 1.35
N CYS A 104 -0.03 -10.69 1.57
CA CYS A 104 0.17 -11.23 2.91
C CYS A 104 1.27 -10.50 3.70
N ILE A 105 2.31 -10.00 3.04
CA ILE A 105 3.51 -9.50 3.72
C ILE A 105 3.73 -8.02 3.41
N ILE A 106 3.73 -7.66 2.12
CA ILE A 106 4.20 -6.32 1.71
C ILE A 106 3.20 -5.23 2.10
N ILE A 107 1.92 -5.37 1.74
CA ILE A 107 0.88 -4.36 2.05
C ILE A 107 0.77 -4.04 3.54
N PRO A 108 0.65 -5.03 4.47
CA PRO A 108 0.61 -4.75 5.90
C PRO A 108 1.85 -4.05 6.45
N PHE A 109 3.04 -4.45 6.01
CA PHE A 109 4.27 -3.78 6.40
C PHE A 109 4.37 -2.36 5.86
N ASP A 110 4.00 -2.15 4.59
CA ASP A 110 4.03 -0.85 3.94
C ASP A 110 3.11 0.14 4.63
N PHE A 111 1.86 -0.25 4.91
CA PHE A 111 0.91 0.59 5.63
C PHE A 111 1.36 0.91 7.05
N ALA A 112 1.90 -0.08 7.78
CA ALA A 112 2.42 0.14 9.13
C ALA A 112 3.57 1.16 9.12
N GLN A 113 4.52 0.98 8.18
CA GLN A 113 5.63 1.90 7.98
C GLN A 113 5.15 3.30 7.57
N SER A 114 4.17 3.37 6.67
CA SER A 114 3.60 4.62 6.19
C SER A 114 2.90 5.39 7.31
N CYS A 115 2.16 4.70 8.19
CA CYS A 115 1.55 5.31 9.38
C CYS A 115 2.61 5.86 10.33
N MET A 116 3.67 5.09 10.62
CA MET A 116 4.77 5.55 11.48
C MET A 116 5.44 6.80 10.90
N GLN A 117 5.77 6.79 9.62
CA GLN A 117 6.35 7.96 8.94
C GLN A 117 5.42 9.18 8.97
N GLY A 118 4.11 8.99 8.81
CA GLY A 118 3.13 10.06 8.90
C GLY A 118 3.08 10.69 10.29
N VAL A 119 3.17 9.88 11.34
CA VAL A 119 3.23 10.37 12.73
C VAL A 119 4.53 11.12 13.00
N PHE A 120 5.70 10.56 12.65
CA PHE A 120 6.99 11.22 12.86
C PHE A 120 7.07 12.58 12.12
N LYS A 121 6.68 12.61 10.83
CA LYS A 121 6.61 13.87 10.07
C LYS A 121 5.65 14.88 10.71
N GLY A 122 4.53 14.42 11.27
CA GLY A 122 3.58 15.27 11.98
C GLY A 122 4.09 15.81 13.33
N LEU A 123 5.00 15.10 14.00
CA LEU A 123 5.58 15.55 15.28
C LEU A 123 6.69 16.59 15.10
N GLY A 124 7.15 16.83 13.87
CA GLY A 124 8.24 17.77 13.59
C GLY A 124 9.63 17.21 13.85
N GLU A 125 9.76 15.91 14.13
CA GLU A 125 11.06 15.23 14.14
C GLU A 125 11.46 14.92 12.69
N PRO A 126 12.55 15.51 12.17
CA PRO A 126 13.01 15.21 10.83
C PRO A 126 13.53 13.76 10.79
N THR A 127 12.90 12.94 9.95
CA THR A 127 13.43 11.65 9.48
C THR A 127 14.70 11.82 8.67
#